data_AF-A0A256HQ44-F1
#
_entry.id   AF-A0A256HQ44-F1
#
_cell.length_a   1.000
_cell.length_b   1.000
_cell.length_c   1.000
_cell.angle_alpha   90.00
_cell.angle_beta   90.00
_cell.angle_gamma   90.00
#
_symmetry.space_group_name_H-M   'P 1'
#
loop_
_entity.id
_entity.type
_entity.pdbx_description
1 polymer ?
#
loop_
_entity_poly.entity_id
_entity_poly.type
_entity_poly.pdbx_seq_one_letter_code
_entity_poly.pdbx_strand_id
1 'polypeptide(L)'
;FVGLIVPHMVRNLVGSDYKRLIVGCLFVGPALMVAADVGARLGMSVLTGADAQIPVGIVTGLVGGPYFLYLMRRRQNMGEL
;
A
#
# COMPACT_ATOMS: atom_id res chain seq x y z
N PHE A 1 -3.10 -4.83 5.19
CA PHE A 1 -2.24 -4.85 3.98
C PHE A 1 -1.14 -3.80 4.00
N VAL A 2 -1.45 -2.53 4.22
CA VAL A 2 -0.45 -1.43 4.28
C VAL A 2 0.72 -1.75 5.22
N GLY A 3 0.44 -2.29 6.42
CA GLY A 3 1.49 -2.69 7.39
C GLY A 3 2.44 -3.81 6.94
N LEU A 4 2.12 -4.56 5.87
CA LEU A 4 3.02 -5.55 5.26
C LEU A 4 3.72 -4.98 4.02
N ILE A 5 2.98 -4.18 3.23
CA ILE A 5 3.48 -3.55 2.00
C ILE A 5 4.55 -2.51 2.30
N VAL A 6 4.31 -1.63 3.28
CA VAL A 6 5.19 -0.52 3.64
C VAL A 6 6.58 -0.98 4.07
N PRO A 7 6.75 -1.87 5.07
CA PRO A 7 8.08 -2.32 5.48
C PRO A 7 8.82 -3.05 4.36
N HIS A 8 8.11 -3.75 3.47
CA HIS A 8 8.73 -4.42 2.33
C HIS A 8 9.20 -3.45 1.24
N MET A 9 8.39 -2.43 0.93
CA MET A 9 8.77 -1.35 -0.01
C MET A 9 9.96 -0.55 0.53
N VAL A 10 9.91 -0.16 1.80
CA VAL A 10 11.00 0.59 2.45
C VAL A 10 12.27 -0.24 2.54
N ARG A 11 12.17 -1.53 2.88
CA ARG A 11 13.33 -2.45 2.89
C ARG A 11 13.98 -2.57 1.52
N ASN A 12 13.20 -2.55 0.43
CA ASN A 12 13.75 -2.61 -0.92
C ASN A 12 14.45 -1.32 -1.35
N LEU A 13 14.08 -0.17 -0.77
CA LEU A 13 14.64 1.14 -1.11
C LEU A 13 15.84 1.52 -0.22
N VAL A 14 15.81 1.13 1.05
CA VAL A 14 16.75 1.60 2.08
C VAL A 14 17.70 0.49 2.57
N GLY A 15 17.43 -0.78 2.24
CA GLY A 15 18.26 -1.92 2.63
C GLY A 15 17.90 -2.50 4.00
N SER A 16 18.84 -3.23 4.61
CA SER A 16 18.62 -4.01 5.85
C SER A 16 18.88 -3.24 7.16
N ASP A 17 19.18 -1.94 7.07
CA ASP A 17 19.43 -1.09 8.24
C ASP A 17 18.12 -0.83 9.01
N TYR A 18 17.94 -1.48 10.16
CA TYR A 18 16.71 -1.36 10.98
C TYR A 18 16.34 0.08 11.35
N LYS A 19 17.33 0.93 11.69
CA LYS A 19 17.09 2.34 12.04
C LYS A 19 16.47 3.11 10.86
N ARG A 20 17.04 2.94 9.66
CA ARG A 20 16.57 3.64 8.47
C ARG A 20 15.25 3.05 7.97
N LEU A 21 15.04 1.76 8.16
CA LEU A 21 13.78 1.08 7.85
C LEU A 21 12.63 1.60 8.71
N ILE A 22 12.82 1.76 10.03
CA ILE A 22 11.78 2.30 10.91
C ILE A 22 11.44 3.75 10.54
N VAL A 23 12.45 4.59 10.31
CA VAL A 23 12.24 5.99 9.89
C VAL A 23 11.54 6.05 8.53
N GLY A 24 11.95 5.23 7.56
CA GLY A 24 11.29 5.13 6.26
C GLY A 24 9.84 4.70 6.37
N CYS A 25 9.53 3.70 7.20
CA CYS A 25 8.16 3.24 7.46
C CYS A 25 7.30 4.33 8.10
N LEU A 26 7.88 5.16 8.97
CA LEU A 26 7.18 6.26 9.64
C LEU A 26 6.68 7.32 8.64
N PHE A 27 7.42 7.57 7.56
CA PHE A 27 7.01 8.55 6.54
C PHE A 27 6.19 7.91 5.42
N VAL A 28 6.62 6.75 4.90
CA VAL A 28 5.99 6.07 3.77
C VAL A 28 4.64 5.48 4.16
N GLY A 29 4.49 5.01 5.41
CA GLY A 29 3.24 4.41 5.89
C GLY A 29 2.05 5.38 5.85
N PRO A 30 2.12 6.53 6.56
CA PRO A 30 1.07 7.53 6.54
C PRO A 30 0.83 8.12 5.15
N ALA A 31 1.90 8.40 4.39
CA ALA A 31 1.75 8.95 3.04
C ALA A 31 0.96 8.00 2.11
N LEU A 32 1.30 6.70 2.14
CA LEU A 32 0.59 5.69 1.36
C LEU A 32 -0.85 5.49 1.85
N MET A 33 -1.07 5.55 3.17
CA MET A 33 -2.40 5.41 3.77
C MET A 33 -3.31 6.60 3.43
N VAL A 34 -2.80 7.83 3.46
CA VAL A 34 -3.54 9.04 3.07
C VAL A 34 -3.83 9.02 1.56
N ALA A 35 -2.85 8.67 0.73
CA ALA A 35 -3.08 8.54 -0.71
C ALA A 35 -4.14 7.48 -1.03
N ALA A 36 -4.17 6.38 -0.29
CA ALA A 36 -5.18 5.34 -0.42
C ALA A 36 -6.56 5.79 0.06
N ASP A 37 -6.66 6.54 1.18
CA ASP A 37 -7.93 7.11 1.67
C ASP A 37 -8.51 8.14 0.68
N VAL A 38 -7.68 9.05 0.16
CA VAL A 38 -8.09 10.03 -0.84
C VAL A 38 -8.49 9.35 -2.14
N GLY A 39 -7.71 8.37 -2.63
CA GLY A 39 -8.03 7.62 -3.84
C GLY A 39 -9.33 6.82 -3.69
N ALA A 40 -9.58 6.23 -2.52
CA ALA A 40 -10.83 5.54 -2.22
C ALA A 40 -12.04 6.49 -2.25
N ARG A 41 -11.93 7.65 -1.60
CA ARG A 41 -13.02 8.64 -1.56
C ARG A 41 -13.29 9.26 -2.93
N LEU A 42 -12.23 9.66 -3.64
CA LEU A 42 -12.35 10.31 -4.94
C LEU A 42 -12.83 9.32 -6.02
N GLY A 43 -12.27 8.10 -6.04
CA GLY A 43 -12.69 7.06 -6.98
C GLY A 43 -14.16 6.67 -6.78
N MET A 44 -14.61 6.54 -5.53
CA MET A 44 -16.00 6.18 -5.24
C MET A 44 -16.97 7.34 -5.54
N SER A 45 -16.58 8.59 -5.24
CA SER A 45 -17.35 9.78 -5.62
C SER A 45 -17.55 9.86 -7.14
N VAL A 46 -16.50 9.55 -7.91
CA VAL A 46 -16.54 9.58 -9.39
C VAL A 46 -17.27 8.39 -10.00
N LEU A 47 -17.13 7.17 -9.45
CA LEU A 47 -17.73 5.96 -10.05
C LEU A 47 -19.20 5.73 -9.69
N THR A 48 -19.64 6.12 -8.49
CA THR A 48 -20.97 5.72 -7.98
C THR A 48 -21.95 6.87 -7.75
N GLY A 49 -21.50 8.13 -7.78
CA GLY A 49 -22.37 9.31 -7.63
C GLY A 49 -23.14 9.40 -6.31
N ALA A 50 -22.78 8.58 -5.32
CA ALA A 50 -23.43 8.49 -4.01
C ALA A 50 -22.38 8.49 -2.89
N ASP A 51 -22.60 9.32 -1.87
CA ASP A 51 -21.78 9.42 -0.65
C ASP A 51 -22.03 8.24 0.31
N ALA A 52 -21.88 7.00 -0.18
CA ALA A 52 -21.92 5.84 0.68
C ALA A 52 -20.64 5.79 1.53
N GLN A 53 -20.77 5.96 2.85
CA GLN A 53 -19.65 5.86 3.81
C GLN A 53 -19.23 4.39 3.98
N ILE A 54 -18.57 3.83 2.97
CA ILE A 54 -18.01 2.48 3.05
C ILE A 54 -16.71 2.55 3.88
N PRO A 55 -16.50 1.62 4.83
CA PRO A 55 -15.26 1.57 5.59
C PRO A 55 -14.05 1.51 4.66
N VAL A 56 -13.10 2.44 4.83
CA VAL A 56 -11.89 2.54 3.99
C VAL A 56 -11.07 1.24 4.00
N GLY A 57 -11.22 0.41 5.04
CA GLY A 57 -10.62 -0.92 5.11
C GLY A 57 -11.08 -1.88 4.00
N ILE A 58 -12.33 -1.77 3.54
CA ILE A 58 -12.85 -2.62 2.45
C ILE A 58 -12.24 -2.19 1.11
N VAL A 59 -12.18 -0.88 0.86
CA VAL A 59 -11.63 -0.33 -0.39
C VAL A 59 -10.12 -0.60 -0.48
N THR A 60 -9.40 -0.34 0.61
CA THR A 60 -7.96 -0.64 0.68
C THR A 60 -7.66 -2.13 0.67
N GLY A 61 -8.59 -2.99 1.10
CA GLY A 61 -8.51 -4.44 0.94
C GLY A 61 -8.69 -4.88 -0.51
N LEU A 62 -9.68 -4.34 -1.21
CA LEU A 62 -9.95 -4.63 -2.63
C LEU A 62 -8.86 -4.14 -3.57
N VAL A 63 -8.21 -3.02 -3.27
CA VAL A 63 -7.08 -2.50 -4.05
C VAL A 63 -5.75 -3.11 -3.58
N GLY A 64 -5.58 -3.24 -2.27
CA GLY A 64 -4.36 -3.76 -1.64
C GLY A 64 -4.16 -5.26 -1.83
N GLY A 65 -5.23 -6.05 -1.94
CA GLY A 65 -5.17 -7.49 -2.22
C GLY A 65 -4.55 -7.81 -3.58
N PRO A 66 -5.07 -7.27 -4.70
CA PRO A 66 -4.46 -7.39 -6.02
C PRO A 66 -3.03 -6.85 -6.08
N TYR A 67 -2.76 -5.70 -5.44
CA TYR A 67 -1.41 -5.14 -5.40
C TYR A 67 -0.42 -6.03 -4.63
N PHE A 68 -0.87 -6.64 -3.52
CA PHE A 68 -0.08 -7.60 -2.76
C PHE A 68 0.23 -8.85 -3.59
N LEU A 69 -0.75 -9.39 -4.31
CA LEU A 69 -0.55 -10.51 -5.24
C LEU A 69 0.43 -10.15 -6.37
N TYR A 70 0.32 -8.92 -6.91
CA TYR A 70 1.25 -8.42 -7.92
C TYR A 70 2.68 -8.30 -7.39
N LEU A 71 2.86 -7.73 -6.18
CA LEU A 71 4.16 -7.61 -5.54
C LEU A 71 4.79 -9.00 -5.27
N MET A 72 3.99 -9.97 -4.83
CA MET A 72 4.43 -11.34 -4.59
C MET A 72 4.91 -12.01 -5.88
N ARG A 73 4.17 -11.86 -6.98
CA ARG A 73 4.59 -12.33 -8.31
C ARG A 73 5.87 -11.64 -8.79
N ARG A 74 6.00 -10.33 -8.59
CA ARG A 74 7.19 -9.57 -9.02
C ARG A 74 8.45 -9.94 -8.25
N ARG A 75 8.33 -10.37 -6.98
CA ARG A 75 9.45 -10.87 -6.17
C ARG A 75 9.93 -12.26 -6.59
N GLN A 76 9.07 -13.10 -7.19
CA GLN A 76 9.51 -14.38 -7.77
C GLN A 76 10.47 -14.20 -8.95
N ASN A 77 10.41 -13.06 -9.66
CA ASN A 77 11.36 -12.74 -10.74
C ASN A 77 12.71 -12.14 -10.25
N MET A 78 12.92 -11.98 -8.93
CA MET A 78 14.24 -11.61 -8.35
C MET A 78 14.96 -12.84 -7.78
N GLY A 79 14.63 -14.04 -8.26
CA GLY A 79 15.27 -15.31 -7.89
C GLY A 79 16.05 -15.98 -9.03
N GLU A 80 16.08 -15.39 -10.23
CA GLU A 80 16.91 -15.87 -11.34
C GLU A 80 17.70 -14.71 -11.93
N LEU A 81 18.78 -14.30 -11.25
CA LEU A 81 20.02 -13.75 -11.81
C LEU A 81 21.13 -13.89 -10.77
#